data_AF-A0AAW6NJZ4-F1
#
_entry.id   AF-A0AAW6NJZ4-F1
#
_cell.length_a   1.000
_cell.length_b   1.000
_cell.length_c   1.000
_cell.angle_alpha   90.00
_cell.angle_beta   90.00
_cell.angle_gamma   90.00
#
_symmetry.space_group_name_H-M   'P 1'
#
loop_
_entity.id
_entity.type
_entity.pdbx_description
1 polymer ?
#
loop_
_entity_poly.entity_id
_entity_poly.type
_entity_poly.pdbx_seq_one_letter_code
_entity_poly.pdbx_strand_id
1 'polypeptide(L)' 'MGQLVTLHEWASGPNGFKYPLSNSALNKIAKTKQTYPPALKQGRRWVIDEDARFVGM' A
#
# COMPACT_ATOMS: atom_id res chain seq x y z
N MET A 1 -14.95 -5.70 1.63
CA MET A 1 -14.65 -4.27 1.41
C MET A 1 -13.95 -3.85 2.68
N GLY A 2 -12.63 -3.98 2.73
CA GLY A 2 -11.85 -3.69 3.93
C GLY A 2 -11.75 -2.19 4.17
N GLN A 3 -11.31 -1.80 5.35
CA GLN A 3 -11.05 -0.41 5.68
C GLN A 3 -9.93 0.14 4.77
N LEU A 4 -10.14 1.32 4.17
CA LEU A 4 -9.08 2.03 3.46
C LEU A 4 -8.14 2.68 4.46
N VAL A 5 -6.88 2.25 4.46
CA VAL A 5 -5.81 2.79 5.31
C VAL A 5 -4.79 3.51 4.45
N THR A 6 -3.91 4.30 5.07
CA THR A 6 -2.80 4.88 4.32
C THR A 6 -1.81 3.79 3.88
N LEU A 7 -1.15 4.00 2.74
CA LEU A 7 -0.16 3.05 2.23
C LEU A 7 0.98 2.79 3.24
N HIS A 8 1.30 3.77 4.09
CA HIS A 8 2.27 3.64 5.16
C HIS A 8 1.76 2.74 6.30
N GLU A 9 0.50 2.90 6.72
CA GLU A 9 -0.12 2.07 7.75
C GLU A 9 -0.24 0.62 7.29
N TRP A 10 -0.71 0.39 6.06
CA TRP A 10 -0.77 -0.95 5.48
C TRP A 10 0.61 -1.61 5.42
N ALA A 11 1.63 -0.89 4.97
CA ALA A 11 3.00 -1.41 4.90
C ALA A 11 3.61 -1.71 6.27
N SER A 12 3.11 -1.05 7.33
CA SER A 12 3.53 -1.25 8.72
C SER A 12 2.64 -2.27 9.47
N GLY A 13 1.55 -2.72 8.84
CA GLY A 13 0.58 -3.61 9.42
C GLY A 13 1.03 -5.09 9.41
N PRO A 14 0.20 -5.99 9.94
CA PRO A 14 0.51 -7.43 10.01
C PRO A 14 0.68 -8.07 8.62
N ASN A 15 0.02 -7.52 7.59
CA ASN A 15 0.15 -7.94 6.19
C ASN A 15 1.23 -7.18 5.42
N GLY A 16 1.93 -6.26 6.09
CA GLY A 16 2.93 -5.37 5.53
C GLY A 16 4.30 -6.01 5.36
N PHE A 17 5.31 -5.16 5.20
CA PHE A 17 6.67 -5.61 4.97
C PHE A 17 7.41 -5.80 6.30
N LYS A 18 8.26 -6.83 6.38
CA LYS A 18 9.08 -7.13 7.57
C LYS A 18 10.02 -5.97 7.98
N TYR A 19 10.32 -5.08 7.05
CA TYR A 19 11.14 -3.89 7.26
C TYR A 19 10.40 -2.64 6.80
N PRO A 20 10.55 -1.49 7.49
CA PRO A 20 9.93 -0.25 7.06
C PRO A 20 10.47 0.17 5.70
N LEU A 21 9.59 0.28 4.70
CA LEU A 21 9.97 0.86 3.41
C LEU A 21 9.96 2.38 3.48
N SER A 22 10.82 3.00 2.69
CA SER A 22 10.76 4.45 2.47
C SER A 22 9.47 4.84 1.75
N ASN A 23 8.98 6.05 2.04
CA ASN A 23 7.81 6.62 1.36
C ASN A 23 7.94 6.61 -0.18
N SER A 24 9.16 6.80 -0.70
CA SER A 24 9.44 6.74 -2.14
C SER A 24 9.23 5.34 -2.72
N ALA A 25 9.66 4.29 -1.99
CA ALA A 25 9.46 2.91 -2.41
C ALA A 25 7.97 2.52 -2.36
N LEU A 26 7.26 2.91 -1.30
CA LEU A 26 5.80 2.72 -1.20
C LEU A 26 5.07 3.42 -2.35
N ASN A 27 5.41 4.69 -2.62
CA ASN A 27 4.84 5.42 -3.76
C ASN A 27 5.12 4.73 -5.10
N LYS A 28 6.27 4.07 -5.26
CA LYS A 28 6.58 3.28 -6.46
C LYS A 28 5.62 2.09 -6.57
N ILE A 29 5.48 1.29 -5.50
CA ILE A 29 4.56 0.14 -5.42
C ILE A 29 3.13 0.53 -5.80
N ALA A 30 2.64 1.64 -5.26
CA ALA A 30 1.29 2.13 -5.58
C ALA A 30 1.17 2.59 -7.04
N LYS A 31 2.15 3.35 -7.55
CA LYS A 31 2.17 3.79 -8.96
C LYS A 31 2.22 2.62 -9.95
N THR A 32 2.99 1.58 -9.62
CA THR A 32 3.16 0.39 -10.47
C THR A 32 2.07 -0.67 -10.25
N LYS A 33 1.07 -0.40 -9.39
CA LYS A 33 -0.05 -1.30 -9.08
C LYS A 33 0.39 -2.69 -8.62
N GLN A 34 1.48 -2.78 -7.84
CA GLN A 34 2.01 -4.06 -7.32
C GLN A 34 1.22 -4.59 -6.11
N THR A 35 -0.05 -4.19 -5.99
CA THR A 35 -0.94 -4.55 -4.88
C THR A 35 -2.29 -4.98 -5.43
N TYR A 36 -2.91 -5.96 -4.77
CA TYR A 36 -4.26 -6.40 -5.10
C TYR A 36 -5.12 -6.46 -3.82
N PRO A 37 -6.20 -5.66 -3.73
CA PRO A 37 -6.64 -4.62 -4.67
C PRO A 37 -5.61 -3.49 -4.85
N PRO A 38 -5.59 -2.78 -6.00
CA PRO A 38 -4.61 -1.73 -6.26
C PRO A 38 -4.81 -0.52 -5.34
N ALA A 39 -3.70 0.05 -4.87
CA ALA A 39 -3.72 1.31 -4.14
C ALA A 39 -4.37 2.45 -4.96
N LEU A 40 -5.15 3.28 -4.27
CA LEU A 40 -5.86 4.42 -4.84
C LEU A 40 -5.21 5.73 -4.39
N LYS A 41 -5.20 6.72 -5.28
CA LYS A 41 -4.69 8.05 -4.96
C LYS A 41 -5.84 8.94 -4.49
N GLN A 42 -5.83 9.32 -3.21
CA GLN A 42 -6.75 10.29 -2.64
C GLN A 42 -6.02 11.61 -2.35
N GLY A 43 -6.20 12.59 -3.24
CA GLY A 43 -5.52 13.87 -3.16
C GLY A 43 -3.99 13.73 -3.21
N ARG A 44 -3.34 14.07 -2.09
CA ARG A 44 -1.87 14.01 -1.94
C ARG A 44 -1.36 12.69 -1.34
N ARG A 45 -2.24 11.75 -1.01
CA ARG A 45 -1.87 10.50 -0.32
C ARG A 45 -2.33 9.28 -1.12
N TRP A 46 -1.63 8.17 -0.91
CA TRP A 46 -2.05 6.85 -1.37
C TRP A 46 -2.77 6.12 -0.24
N VAL A 47 -3.91 5.55 -0.57
CA VAL A 47 -4.70 4.69 0.32
C VAL A 47 -4.82 3.31 -0.31
N ILE A 48 -4.98 2.30 0.52
CA ILE A 48 -5.03 0.91 0.11
C ILE A 48 -5.98 0.17 1.05
N ASP A 49 -6.61 -0.88 0.54
CA ASP A 49 -7.41 -1.78 1.37
C ASP A 49 -6.50 -2.46 2.40
N GLU A 50 -6.90 -2.48 3.67
CA GLU A 50 -6.12 -3.10 4.75
C GLU A 50 -5.75 -4.56 4.48
N ASP A 51 -6.60 -5.28 3.75
CA ASP A 51 -6.44 -6.69 3.39
C ASP A 51 -5.72 -6.87 2.05
N ALA A 52 -5.31 -5.77 1.40
CA ALA A 52 -4.58 -5.83 0.15
C ALA A 52 -3.26 -6.59 0.32
N ARG A 53 -2.87 -7.33 -0.71
CA ARG A 53 -1.62 -8.08 -0.73
C ARG A 53 -0.65 -7.47 -1.72
N PHE A 54 0.62 -7.47 -1.35
CA PHE A 54 1.68 -7.22 -2.32
C PHE A 54 1.76 -8.40 -3.28
N VAL A 55 1.54 -8.16 -4.57
CA VAL A 55 1.57 -9.19 -5.62
C VAL A 55 2.83 -9.13 -6.47
N GLY A 56 3.69 -8.12 -6.26
CA GLY A 56 4.86 -7.92 -7.11
C GLY A 56 4.50 -7.37 -8.49
N MET A 57 5.43 -7.53 -9.43
CA MET A 57 5.28 -7.14 -10.84
C MET A 57 5.01 -8.38 -11.70
#